data_AF-A0AAP4PXF4-F1
#
_entry.id   AF-A0AAP4PXF4-F1
#
_cell.length_a   1.000
_cell.length_b   1.000
_cell.length_c   1.000
_cell.angle_alpha   90.00
_cell.angle_beta   90.00
_cell.angle_gamma   90.00
#
_symmetry.space_group_name_H-M   'P 1'
#
loop_
_entity.id
_entity.type
_entity.pdbx_description
1 polymer ?
#
loop_
_entity_poly.entity_id
_entity_poly.type
_entity_poly.pdbx_seq_one_letter_code
_entity_poly.pdbx_strand_id
1 'polypeptide(L)'
;MKLSKKYKDRFVYAGKQVTNIVAKTQDFLKEIIELQNKCSKKKYIVVEDSLTLLSSKKNGFVDTAMLYKYEKQIRQAGGTVIVIHHLNKSGVFADSQQIENYADYTYLVERNEFNNCILLKPRKASRFDIQQKAYKTEDRKIIDEIDFSMANISLSESNFVKIIVDLLADGEINQSEIMRYLKQSSFFTKYSVGEKKVITWLEKWAKEGKWNFEQRTSEKNAKVYYISQTEKLAKLPNNDKKEI
;
A
#
# COMPACT_ATOMS: atom_id res chain seq x y z
N MET A 1 16.68 3.97 -15.56
CA MET A 1 18.06 4.44 -15.82
C MET A 1 18.19 5.42 -17.02
N LYS A 2 17.13 6.12 -17.47
CA LYS A 2 17.19 7.07 -18.61
C LYS A 2 17.15 8.56 -18.22
N LEU A 3 16.58 8.92 -17.06
CA LEU A 3 16.42 10.32 -16.63
C LEU A 3 17.71 10.93 -16.06
N SER A 4 18.44 10.21 -15.21
CA SER A 4 19.67 10.71 -14.57
C SER A 4 20.80 10.97 -15.57
N LYS A 5 20.86 10.21 -16.68
CA LYS A 5 21.82 10.48 -17.76
C LYS A 5 21.41 11.69 -18.62
N LYS A 6 20.12 11.82 -18.93
CA LYS A 6 19.60 12.90 -19.80
C LYS A 6 19.60 14.27 -19.12
N TYR A 7 19.40 14.31 -17.80
CA TYR A 7 19.27 15.53 -17.01
C TYR A 7 20.29 15.56 -15.87
N LYS A 8 21.53 15.10 -16.13
CA LYS A 8 22.56 14.94 -15.11
C LYS A 8 22.82 16.23 -14.31
N ASP A 9 22.76 17.37 -14.98
CA ASP A 9 22.86 18.73 -14.44
C ASP A 9 21.74 19.08 -13.43
N ARG A 10 20.63 18.34 -13.47
CA ARG A 10 19.48 18.51 -12.55
C ARG A 10 19.56 17.59 -11.32
N PHE A 11 20.55 16.71 -11.23
CA PHE A 11 20.75 15.82 -10.09
C PHE A 11 22.03 16.18 -9.36
N VAL A 12 21.91 16.56 -8.08
CA VAL A 12 23.05 16.71 -7.18
C VAL A 12 23.11 15.46 -6.31
N TYR A 13 24.24 14.76 -6.29
CA TYR A 13 24.43 13.54 -5.52
C TYR A 13 25.50 13.73 -4.45
N ALA A 14 25.17 13.37 -3.21
CA ALA A 14 26.09 13.31 -2.10
C ALA A 14 26.17 11.86 -1.57
N GLY A 15 27.22 11.12 -1.95
CA GLY A 15 27.55 9.78 -1.43
C GLY A 15 28.84 9.30 -2.10
N LYS A 16 29.80 8.57 -1.51
CA LYS A 16 29.78 7.58 -0.42
C LYS A 16 31.08 7.60 0.42
N GLN A 17 31.89 8.66 0.33
CA GLN A 17 33.10 8.85 1.12
C GLN A 17 33.24 10.30 1.49
N VAL A 18 32.49 10.72 2.50
CA VAL A 18 32.49 12.11 2.91
C VAL A 18 32.61 12.16 4.42
N THR A 19 33.75 12.65 4.90
CA THR A 19 33.87 13.08 6.29
C THR A 19 32.75 14.09 6.58
N ASN A 20 32.08 13.90 7.73
CA ASN A 20 31.01 14.79 8.19
C ASN A 20 29.78 14.89 7.26
N ILE A 21 29.22 13.73 6.86
CA ILE A 21 28.02 13.61 6.00
C ILE A 21 26.83 14.44 6.51
N VAL A 22 26.63 14.52 7.84
CA VAL A 22 25.56 15.30 8.46
C VAL A 22 25.72 16.78 8.14
N ALA A 23 26.89 17.37 8.40
CA ALA A 23 27.13 18.78 8.11
C ALA A 23 26.96 19.10 6.62
N LYS A 24 27.48 18.23 5.73
CA LYS A 24 27.31 18.41 4.28
C LYS A 24 25.85 18.34 3.84
N THR A 25 25.06 17.49 4.49
CA THR A 25 23.61 17.45 4.23
C THR A 25 22.96 18.77 4.62
N GLN A 26 23.32 19.33 5.78
CA GLN A 26 22.79 20.62 6.23
C GLN A 26 23.19 21.77 5.30
N ASP A 27 24.44 21.80 4.82
CA ASP A 27 24.91 22.79 3.84
C ASP A 27 24.15 22.65 2.52
N PHE A 28 23.99 21.42 2.02
CA PHE A 28 23.24 21.13 0.81
C PHE A 28 21.78 21.59 0.91
N LEU A 29 21.10 21.29 2.01
CA LEU A 29 19.72 21.72 2.23
C LEU A 29 19.61 23.25 2.22
N LYS A 30 20.58 23.95 2.81
CA LYS A 30 20.66 25.41 2.79
C LYS A 30 20.81 25.95 1.36
N GLU A 31 21.68 25.37 0.55
CA GLU A 31 21.85 25.74 -0.86
C GLU A 31 20.55 25.54 -1.66
N ILE A 32 19.82 24.44 -1.42
CA ILE A 32 18.52 24.20 -2.07
C ILE A 32 17.49 25.28 -1.69
N ILE A 33 17.46 25.72 -0.43
CA ILE A 33 16.58 26.82 0.00
C ILE A 33 16.91 28.10 -0.77
N GLU A 34 18.19 28.45 -0.88
CA GLU A 34 18.61 29.64 -1.62
C GLU A 34 18.19 29.57 -3.09
N LEU A 35 18.35 28.41 -3.74
CA LEU A 35 17.91 28.19 -5.12
C LEU A 35 16.38 28.28 -5.27
N GLN A 36 15.63 27.68 -4.34
CA GLN A 36 14.16 27.72 -4.32
C GLN A 36 13.64 29.15 -4.14
N ASN A 37 14.31 29.96 -3.29
CA ASN A 37 13.96 31.36 -3.05
C ASN A 37 14.33 32.27 -4.24
N LYS A 38 15.44 32.00 -4.94
CA LYS A 38 15.86 32.78 -6.12
C LYS A 38 14.93 32.59 -7.33
N CYS A 39 14.17 31.49 -7.40
CA CYS A 39 13.27 31.22 -8.52
C CYS A 39 11.99 30.51 -8.09
N SER A 40 10.94 31.30 -7.82
CA SER A 40 9.62 30.79 -7.40
C SER A 40 8.93 29.87 -8.42
N LYS A 41 9.31 29.96 -9.71
CA LYS A 41 8.79 29.11 -10.79
C LYS A 41 9.36 27.69 -10.78
N LYS A 42 10.57 27.49 -10.25
CA LYS A 42 11.18 26.16 -10.13
C LYS A 42 10.80 25.55 -8.80
N LYS A 43 10.49 24.26 -8.78
CA LYS A 43 10.12 23.51 -7.57
C LYS A 43 11.14 22.40 -7.39
N TYR A 44 11.88 22.45 -6.29
CA TYR A 44 12.90 21.48 -5.96
C TYR A 44 12.28 20.34 -5.16
N ILE A 45 12.65 19.11 -5.52
CA ILE A 45 12.36 17.91 -4.76
C ILE A 45 13.68 17.41 -4.20
N VAL A 46 13.77 17.33 -2.87
CA VAL A 46 14.91 16.75 -2.16
C VAL A 46 14.55 15.35 -1.71
N VAL A 47 15.43 14.39 -1.96
CA VAL A 47 15.28 13.00 -1.53
C VAL A 47 16.42 12.65 -0.59
N GLU A 48 16.07 12.31 0.65
CA GLU A 48 17.01 11.96 1.71
C GLU A 48 16.93 10.46 1.98
N ASP A 49 18.03 9.74 1.75
CA ASP A 49 18.11 8.28 1.96
C ASP A 49 19.50 7.88 2.52
N SER A 50 19.64 7.35 3.74
CA SER A 50 18.62 7.10 4.76
C SER A 50 18.73 8.11 5.91
N LEU A 51 17.59 8.54 6.44
CA LEU A 51 17.51 9.57 7.49
C LEU A 51 18.51 9.38 8.65
N THR A 52 18.63 8.16 9.20
CA THR A 52 19.54 7.84 10.31
C THR A 52 21.02 8.19 10.03
N LEU A 53 21.44 8.25 8.76
CA LEU A 53 22.80 8.62 8.37
C LEU A 53 22.95 10.14 8.16
N LEU A 54 21.86 10.82 7.81
CA LEU A 54 21.85 12.21 7.39
C LEU A 54 21.52 13.17 8.54
N SER A 55 20.83 12.67 9.57
CA SER A 55 20.43 13.46 10.74
C SER A 55 21.52 13.49 11.81
N SER A 56 21.65 14.65 12.46
CA SER A 56 22.38 14.76 13.72
C SER A 56 21.66 13.97 14.81
N LYS A 57 22.43 13.49 15.78
CA LYS A 57 21.90 12.76 16.94
C LYS A 57 22.15 13.54 18.21
N LYS A 58 21.15 13.57 19.09
CA LYS A 58 21.22 14.12 20.44
C LYS A 58 20.77 13.04 21.42
N ASN A 59 21.65 12.67 22.35
CA ASN A 59 21.41 11.60 23.33
C ASN A 59 21.03 10.24 22.71
N GLY A 60 21.58 9.92 21.53
CA GLY A 60 21.30 8.67 20.81
C GLY A 60 20.05 8.69 19.93
N PHE A 61 19.23 9.73 20.02
CA PHE A 61 18.03 9.95 19.21
C PHE A 61 18.26 10.99 18.12
N VAL A 62 17.38 11.05 17.13
CA VAL A 62 17.43 12.08 16.08
C VAL A 62 17.22 13.46 16.70
N ASP A 63 18.12 14.41 16.39
CA ASP A 63 17.90 15.81 16.76
C ASP A 63 16.87 16.44 15.83
N THR A 64 15.60 16.35 16.23
CA THR A 64 14.47 16.87 15.45
C THR A 64 14.49 18.38 15.27
N ALA A 65 15.13 19.14 16.16
CA ALA A 65 15.24 20.58 16.02
C ALA A 65 16.16 20.96 14.85
N MET A 66 17.26 20.22 14.68
CA MET A 66 18.16 20.39 13.53
C MET A 66 17.57 19.74 12.28
N LEU A 67 17.08 18.49 12.39
CA LEU A 67 16.55 17.72 11.26
C LEU A 67 15.35 18.36 10.58
N TYR A 68 14.56 19.18 11.28
CA TYR A 68 13.35 19.73 10.69
C TYR A 68 13.50 21.19 10.28
N LYS A 69 14.67 21.80 10.54
CA LYS A 69 14.88 23.23 10.35
C LYS A 69 14.90 23.61 8.88
N TYR A 70 15.72 22.96 8.06
CA TYR A 70 15.88 23.34 6.66
C TYR A 70 14.79 22.74 5.78
N GLU A 71 14.35 21.54 6.10
CA GLU A 71 13.29 20.79 5.45
C GLU A 71 11.96 21.55 5.57
N LYS A 72 11.71 22.17 6.74
CA LYS A 72 10.54 23.06 6.93
C LYS A 72 10.66 24.31 6.07
N GLN A 73 11.85 24.91 5.97
CA GLN A 73 12.08 26.09 5.14
C GLN A 73 11.94 25.79 3.64
N ILE A 74 12.46 24.64 3.17
CA ILE A 74 12.29 24.17 1.79
C ILE A 74 10.79 24.05 1.48
N ARG A 75 10.03 23.39 2.36
CA ARG A 75 8.58 23.25 2.21
C ARG A 75 7.86 24.60 2.22
N GLN A 76 8.24 25.52 3.11
CA GLN A 76 7.67 26.88 3.17
C GLN A 76 7.95 27.69 1.90
N ALA A 77 9.12 27.49 1.26
CA ALA A 77 9.46 28.07 -0.04
C ALA A 77 8.77 27.33 -1.23
N GLY A 78 7.95 26.32 -0.93
CA GLY A 78 7.18 25.53 -1.87
C GLY A 78 7.95 24.39 -2.53
N GLY A 79 9.12 24.01 -2.01
CA GLY A 79 9.80 22.77 -2.37
C GLY A 79 9.16 21.55 -1.70
N THR A 80 9.64 20.36 -2.04
CA THR A 80 9.19 19.08 -1.46
C THR A 80 10.38 18.32 -0.91
N VAL A 81 10.24 17.75 0.28
CA VAL A 81 11.24 16.86 0.89
C VAL A 81 10.63 15.48 1.02
N ILE A 82 11.34 14.48 0.50
CA ILE A 82 11.00 13.07 0.60
C ILE A 82 12.07 12.40 1.47
N VAL A 83 11.65 11.87 2.60
CA VAL A 83 12.53 11.17 3.53
C VAL A 83 12.29 9.67 3.40
N ILE A 84 13.37 8.91 3.17
CA ILE A 84 13.37 7.46 3.11
C ILE A 84 14.06 6.92 4.35
N HIS A 85 13.39 5.97 5.02
CA HIS A 85 13.96 5.34 6.19
C HIS A 85 13.56 3.87 6.35
N HIS A 86 14.43 3.11 7.04
CA HIS A 86 14.24 1.70 7.31
C HIS A 86 13.70 1.46 8.73
N LEU A 87 12.79 0.51 8.88
CA LEU A 87 12.38 0.02 10.21
C LEU A 87 13.49 -0.82 10.83
N ASN A 88 13.55 -0.86 12.17
CA ASN A 88 14.45 -1.79 12.87
C ASN A 88 13.95 -3.24 12.76
N LYS A 89 14.71 -4.19 13.32
CA LYS A 89 14.38 -5.63 13.32
C LYS A 89 13.02 -5.97 13.94
N SER A 90 12.53 -5.12 14.86
CA SER A 90 11.23 -5.27 15.52
C SER A 90 10.09 -4.61 14.75
N GLY A 91 10.35 -4.08 13.54
CA GLY A 91 9.35 -3.36 12.74
C GLY A 91 9.01 -1.98 13.29
N VAL A 92 9.84 -1.43 14.18
CA VAL A 92 9.65 -0.13 14.81
C VAL A 92 10.80 0.77 14.36
N PHE A 93 10.55 2.05 14.11
CA PHE A 93 11.65 3.01 13.98
C PHE A 93 11.82 3.78 15.31
N ALA A 94 13.05 3.90 15.82
CA ALA A 94 13.30 4.75 16.99
C ALA A 94 12.96 6.20 16.58
N ASP A 95 12.17 6.94 17.36
CA ASP A 95 11.62 8.25 16.97
C ASP A 95 10.53 8.23 15.87
N SER A 96 9.96 7.06 15.52
CA SER A 96 8.86 6.92 14.51
C SER A 96 7.78 7.97 14.68
N GLN A 97 7.28 8.13 15.90
CA GLN A 97 6.16 9.02 16.18
C GLN A 97 6.52 10.48 15.90
N GLN A 98 7.76 10.90 16.17
CA GLN A 98 8.17 12.29 15.96
C GLN A 98 8.29 12.60 14.46
N ILE A 99 8.80 11.66 13.66
CA ILE A 99 8.88 11.80 12.20
C ILE A 99 7.48 11.76 11.57
N GLU A 100 6.65 10.80 11.97
CA GLU A 100 5.26 10.72 11.54
C GLU A 100 4.52 12.02 11.87
N ASN A 101 4.70 12.58 13.07
CA ASN A 101 4.10 13.84 13.46
C ASN A 101 4.61 15.03 12.64
N TYR A 102 5.88 15.03 12.24
CA TYR A 102 6.45 16.10 11.41
C TYR A 102 5.99 16.07 9.96
N ALA A 103 5.92 14.89 9.35
CA ALA A 103 5.63 14.73 7.93
C ALA A 103 4.17 15.10 7.60
N ASP A 104 3.93 15.70 6.43
CA ASP A 104 2.56 15.91 5.94
C ASP A 104 1.89 14.59 5.53
N TYR A 105 2.71 13.64 5.05
CA TYR A 105 2.31 12.32 4.55
C TYR A 105 3.31 11.27 5.02
N THR A 106 2.81 10.13 5.47
CA THR A 106 3.67 8.98 5.79
C THR A 106 3.06 7.69 5.25
N TYR A 107 3.87 6.95 4.50
CA TYR A 107 3.55 5.60 4.06
C TYR A 107 4.53 4.60 4.67
N LEU A 108 4.00 3.51 5.20
CA LEU A 108 4.73 2.28 5.41
C LEU A 108 4.75 1.53 4.08
N VAL A 109 5.95 1.29 3.55
CA VAL A 109 6.16 0.54 2.32
C VAL A 109 6.54 -0.88 2.68
N GLU A 110 5.71 -1.85 2.30
CA GLU A 110 5.94 -3.27 2.52
C GLU A 110 6.00 -4.01 1.20
N ARG A 111 6.83 -5.06 1.15
CA ARG A 111 6.82 -5.99 0.03
C ARG A 111 6.09 -7.26 0.42
N ASN A 112 5.05 -7.59 -0.33
CA ASN A 112 4.41 -8.90 -0.25
C ASN A 112 5.06 -9.81 -1.30
N GLU A 113 5.99 -10.65 -0.84
CA GLU A 113 6.71 -11.59 -1.71
C GLU A 113 5.77 -12.65 -2.32
N PHE A 114 4.68 -13.01 -1.63
CA PHE A 114 3.74 -14.01 -2.14
C PHE A 114 2.98 -13.49 -3.37
N ASN A 115 2.51 -12.24 -3.31
CA ASN A 115 1.78 -11.61 -4.41
C ASN A 115 2.70 -10.84 -5.38
N ASN A 116 4.03 -10.91 -5.19
CA ASN A 116 5.02 -10.12 -5.93
C ASN A 116 4.63 -8.65 -6.05
N CYS A 117 4.21 -8.03 -4.95
CA CYS A 117 3.71 -6.66 -4.97
C CYS A 117 4.32 -5.79 -3.87
N ILE A 118 4.29 -4.49 -4.09
CA ILE A 118 4.62 -3.47 -3.09
C ILE A 118 3.31 -2.88 -2.57
N LEU A 119 3.20 -2.73 -1.26
CA LEU A 119 2.06 -2.18 -0.55
C LEU A 119 2.47 -0.84 0.06
N LEU A 120 1.69 0.21 -0.18
CA LEU A 120 1.80 1.51 0.48
C LEU A 120 0.65 1.63 1.47
N LYS A 121 1.00 1.57 2.76
CA LYS A 121 0.07 1.67 3.89
C LYS A 121 0.18 3.05 4.54
N PRO A 122 -0.86 3.89 4.48
CA PRO A 122 -0.89 5.15 5.21
C PRO A 122 -0.65 4.92 6.71
N ARG A 123 0.23 5.71 7.34
CA ARG A 123 0.50 5.64 8.80
C ARG A 123 -0.05 6.83 9.56
N LYS A 124 -0.08 8.01 8.93
CA LYS A 124 -0.63 9.23 9.52
C LYS A 124 -1.97 9.54 8.87
N ALA A 125 -3.04 9.61 9.66
CA ALA A 125 -4.27 10.27 9.21
C ALA A 125 -3.98 11.77 9.04
N SER A 126 -3.67 12.18 7.81
CA SER A 126 -3.44 13.58 7.47
C SER A 126 -4.78 14.28 7.24
N ARG A 127 -4.78 15.62 7.21
CA ARG A 127 -5.93 16.40 6.69
C ARG A 127 -6.24 16.12 5.22
N PHE A 128 -5.32 15.42 4.55
CA PHE A 128 -5.44 14.98 3.17
C PHE A 128 -5.88 13.53 3.15
N ASP A 129 -6.82 13.20 2.26
CA ASP A 129 -7.36 11.86 2.07
C ASP A 129 -6.34 10.93 1.41
N ILE A 130 -5.39 10.42 2.21
CA ILE A 130 -4.39 9.48 1.71
C ILE A 130 -4.92 8.06 1.69
N GLN A 131 -4.92 7.50 0.48
CA GLN A 131 -5.41 6.17 0.22
C GLN A 131 -4.26 5.16 0.17
N GLN A 132 -4.57 3.95 0.62
CA GLN A 132 -3.70 2.80 0.43
C GLN A 132 -3.55 2.46 -1.04
N LYS A 133 -2.36 1.99 -1.44
CA LYS A 133 -2.06 1.62 -2.84
C LYS A 133 -1.21 0.37 -2.91
N ALA A 134 -1.42 -0.43 -3.96
CA ALA A 134 -0.60 -1.60 -4.20
C ALA A 134 -0.11 -1.62 -5.66
N TYR A 135 1.09 -2.14 -5.84
CA TYR A 135 1.77 -2.18 -7.13
C TYR A 135 2.31 -3.57 -7.40
N LYS A 136 1.91 -4.18 -8.52
CA LYS A 136 2.50 -5.44 -8.96
C LYS A 136 3.93 -5.19 -9.42
N THR A 137 4.82 -6.11 -9.09
CA THR A 137 6.22 -6.04 -9.45
C THR A 137 6.71 -7.27 -10.20
N GLU A 138 7.53 -7.03 -11.22
CA GLU A 138 8.29 -8.06 -11.94
C GLU A 138 9.73 -7.57 -12.10
N ASP A 139 10.72 -8.42 -11.84
CA ASP A 139 12.15 -8.08 -11.86
C ASP A 139 12.50 -6.77 -11.11
N ARG A 140 11.91 -6.59 -9.93
CA ARG A 140 12.07 -5.39 -9.06
C ARG A 140 11.57 -4.08 -9.69
N LYS A 141 10.71 -4.15 -10.71
CA LYS A 141 10.07 -2.98 -11.32
C LYS A 141 8.58 -3.03 -11.08
N ILE A 142 7.98 -1.88 -10.83
CA ILE A 142 6.53 -1.72 -10.84
C ILE A 142 6.05 -1.85 -12.29
N ILE A 143 5.08 -2.72 -12.51
CA ILE A 143 4.48 -2.95 -13.83
C ILE A 143 3.01 -2.54 -13.91
N ASP A 144 2.30 -2.53 -12.78
CA ASP A 144 0.88 -2.18 -12.73
C ASP A 144 0.46 -1.71 -11.32
N GLU A 145 -0.58 -0.88 -11.24
CA GLU A 145 -1.29 -0.57 -9.98
C GLU A 145 -2.42 -1.59 -9.83
N ILE A 146 -2.47 -2.27 -8.68
CA ILE A 146 -3.43 -3.34 -8.42
C ILE A 146 -4.29 -3.02 -7.21
N ASP A 147 -5.42 -3.73 -7.10
CA ASP A 147 -6.30 -3.62 -5.94
C ASP A 147 -5.55 -3.93 -4.64
N PHE A 148 -5.62 -3.00 -3.68
CA PHE A 148 -4.86 -3.11 -2.44
C PHE A 148 -5.31 -4.27 -1.58
N SER A 149 -6.62 -4.53 -1.49
CA SER A 149 -7.10 -5.58 -0.60
C SER A 149 -6.66 -6.96 -1.09
N MET A 150 -6.75 -7.21 -2.41
CA MET A 150 -6.22 -8.41 -3.05
C MET A 150 -4.70 -8.55 -2.94
N ALA A 151 -3.98 -7.44 -2.97
CA ALA A 151 -2.53 -7.43 -2.83
C ALA A 151 -2.07 -7.65 -1.36
N ASN A 152 -2.85 -7.17 -0.39
CA ASN A 152 -2.54 -7.16 1.05
C ASN A 152 -3.17 -8.37 1.78
N ILE A 153 -3.27 -9.52 1.13
CA ILE A 153 -3.76 -10.76 1.77
C ILE A 153 -2.66 -11.79 1.91
N SER A 154 -2.80 -12.61 2.95
CA SER A 154 -1.91 -13.74 3.20
C SER A 154 -2.14 -14.90 2.23
N LEU A 155 -1.18 -15.82 2.13
CA LEU A 155 -1.32 -17.06 1.35
C LEU A 155 -2.60 -17.84 1.74
N SER A 156 -2.90 -17.95 3.03
CA SER A 156 -4.07 -18.67 3.52
C SER A 156 -5.38 -17.98 3.13
N GLU A 157 -5.42 -16.65 3.23
CA GLU A 157 -6.57 -15.85 2.79
C GLU A 157 -6.76 -15.88 1.28
N SER A 158 -5.68 -15.86 0.49
CA SER A 158 -5.73 -16.00 -0.96
C SER A 158 -6.29 -17.36 -1.38
N ASN A 159 -5.83 -18.45 -0.77
CA ASN A 159 -6.36 -19.79 -1.05
C ASN A 159 -7.81 -19.93 -0.59
N PHE A 160 -8.16 -19.31 0.53
CA PHE A 160 -9.56 -19.23 0.97
C PHE A 160 -10.43 -18.55 -0.09
N VAL A 161 -10.06 -17.36 -0.58
CA VAL A 161 -10.82 -16.64 -1.62
C VAL A 161 -10.99 -17.51 -2.87
N LYS A 162 -9.94 -18.20 -3.32
CA LYS A 162 -10.02 -19.10 -4.48
C LYS A 162 -11.04 -20.22 -4.25
N ILE A 163 -10.94 -20.93 -3.13
CA ILE A 163 -11.87 -22.01 -2.77
C ILE A 163 -13.31 -21.51 -2.74
N ILE A 164 -13.56 -20.35 -2.13
CA ILE A 164 -14.93 -19.82 -2.06
C ILE A 164 -15.45 -19.40 -3.43
N VAL A 165 -14.63 -18.75 -4.26
CA VAL A 165 -15.03 -18.39 -5.63
C VAL A 165 -15.38 -19.64 -6.43
N ASP A 166 -14.58 -20.70 -6.31
CA ASP A 166 -14.85 -21.98 -6.99
C ASP A 166 -16.15 -22.62 -6.46
N LEU A 167 -16.39 -22.62 -5.15
CA LEU A 167 -17.63 -23.14 -4.55
C LEU A 167 -18.87 -22.34 -4.98
N LEU A 168 -18.76 -21.02 -5.07
CA LEU A 168 -19.85 -20.13 -5.44
C LEU A 168 -20.11 -20.09 -6.95
N ALA A 169 -19.20 -20.62 -7.77
CA ALA A 169 -19.42 -20.77 -9.20
C ALA A 169 -20.58 -21.74 -9.50
N ASP A 170 -20.77 -22.74 -8.62
CA ASP A 170 -21.81 -23.77 -8.74
C ASP A 170 -23.18 -23.31 -8.20
N GLY A 171 -23.26 -22.13 -7.58
CA GLY A 171 -24.50 -21.55 -7.08
C GLY A 171 -24.36 -20.88 -5.71
N GLU A 172 -25.50 -20.69 -5.05
CA GLU A 172 -25.53 -20.20 -3.68
C GLU A 172 -25.21 -21.31 -2.69
N ILE A 173 -24.54 -20.96 -1.60
CA ILE A 173 -24.16 -21.91 -0.54
C ILE A 173 -24.31 -21.26 0.83
N ASN A 174 -24.80 -22.01 1.81
CA ASN A 174 -24.90 -21.48 3.17
C ASN A 174 -23.55 -21.54 3.91
N GLN A 175 -23.40 -20.68 4.92
CA GLN A 175 -22.17 -20.62 5.72
C GLN A 175 -21.79 -21.97 6.33
N SER A 176 -22.77 -22.74 6.82
CA SER A 176 -22.54 -24.03 7.47
C SER A 176 -21.93 -25.06 6.50
N GLU A 177 -22.37 -25.05 5.25
CA GLU A 177 -21.85 -25.90 4.18
C GLU A 177 -20.45 -25.50 3.75
N ILE A 178 -20.18 -24.19 3.61
CA ILE A 178 -18.80 -23.70 3.41
C ILE A 178 -17.90 -24.21 4.53
N MET A 179 -18.31 -24.06 5.79
CA MET A 179 -17.54 -24.51 6.94
C MET A 179 -17.30 -26.02 6.91
N ARG A 180 -18.32 -26.81 6.52
CA ARG A 180 -18.19 -28.26 6.36
C ARG A 180 -17.20 -28.63 5.26
N TYR A 181 -17.29 -27.98 4.10
CA TYR A 181 -16.36 -28.20 2.99
C TYR A 181 -14.92 -27.91 3.40
N LEU A 182 -14.68 -26.77 4.04
CA LEU A 182 -13.34 -26.38 4.52
C LEU A 182 -12.78 -27.35 5.57
N LYS A 183 -13.63 -27.98 6.39
CA LYS A 183 -13.23 -29.05 7.31
C LYS A 183 -12.79 -30.30 6.55
N GLN A 184 -13.61 -30.73 5.58
CA GLN A 184 -13.33 -31.91 4.76
C GLN A 184 -12.06 -31.74 3.91
N SER A 185 -11.83 -30.54 3.39
CA SER A 185 -10.63 -30.22 2.61
C SER A 185 -9.38 -29.99 3.48
N SER A 186 -9.46 -30.21 4.79
CA SER A 186 -8.37 -29.96 5.76
C SER A 186 -7.82 -28.52 5.72
N PHE A 187 -8.65 -27.54 5.34
CA PHE A 187 -8.22 -26.15 5.19
C PHE A 187 -7.71 -25.56 6.51
N PHE A 188 -8.45 -25.77 7.60
CA PHE A 188 -8.14 -25.20 8.91
C PHE A 188 -6.79 -25.67 9.45
N THR A 189 -6.49 -26.96 9.32
CA THR A 189 -5.21 -27.54 9.75
C THR A 189 -4.08 -27.13 8.81
N LYS A 190 -4.28 -27.24 7.49
CA LYS A 190 -3.28 -26.90 6.45
C LYS A 190 -2.78 -25.47 6.56
N TYR A 191 -3.65 -24.52 6.87
CA TYR A 191 -3.31 -23.10 6.94
C TYR A 191 -3.23 -22.55 8.36
N SER A 192 -3.45 -23.39 9.38
CA SER A 192 -3.51 -22.99 10.80
C SER A 192 -4.46 -21.79 11.04
N VAL A 193 -5.65 -21.85 10.43
CA VAL A 193 -6.69 -20.81 10.52
C VAL A 193 -7.83 -21.33 11.39
N GLY A 194 -8.36 -20.50 12.29
CA GLY A 194 -9.54 -20.83 13.09
C GLY A 194 -10.86 -20.46 12.42
N GLU A 195 -11.94 -21.13 12.81
CA GLU A 195 -13.29 -20.92 12.24
C GLU A 195 -13.77 -19.47 12.29
N LYS A 196 -13.56 -18.78 13.43
CA LYS A 196 -13.92 -17.37 13.58
C LYS A 196 -13.28 -16.48 12.52
N LYS A 197 -12.01 -16.74 12.18
CA LYS A 197 -11.25 -15.98 11.18
C LYS A 197 -11.80 -16.21 9.77
N VAL A 198 -12.22 -17.43 9.45
CA VAL A 198 -12.91 -17.73 8.18
C VAL A 198 -14.23 -16.98 8.05
N ILE A 199 -15.04 -16.94 9.11
CA ILE A 199 -16.30 -16.17 9.11
C ILE A 199 -16.01 -14.68 8.88
N THR A 200 -15.00 -14.12 9.56
CA THR A 200 -14.56 -12.74 9.32
C THR A 200 -14.13 -12.52 7.86
N TRP A 201 -13.44 -13.48 7.25
CA TRP A 201 -13.06 -13.38 5.84
C TRP A 201 -14.27 -13.47 4.89
N LEU A 202 -15.25 -14.35 5.15
CA LEU A 202 -16.48 -14.42 4.36
C LEU A 202 -17.20 -13.07 4.31
N GLU A 203 -17.34 -12.42 5.45
CA GLU A 203 -18.00 -11.11 5.55
C GLU A 203 -17.15 -9.98 4.98
N LYS A 204 -15.83 -9.98 5.23
CA LYS A 204 -14.89 -8.99 4.68
C LYS A 204 -15.01 -8.95 3.15
N TRP A 205 -14.86 -10.09 2.50
CA TRP A 205 -14.85 -10.17 1.05
C TRP A 205 -16.22 -9.94 0.42
N ALA A 206 -17.29 -10.19 1.16
CA ALA A 206 -18.61 -9.78 0.72
C ALA A 206 -18.77 -8.25 0.72
N LYS A 207 -18.29 -7.57 1.77
CA LYS A 207 -18.27 -6.09 1.83
C LYS A 207 -17.36 -5.47 0.77
N GLU A 208 -16.30 -6.15 0.39
CA GLU A 208 -15.40 -5.77 -0.70
C GLU A 208 -15.92 -6.19 -2.10
N GLY A 209 -17.15 -6.73 -2.18
CA GLY A 209 -17.84 -7.01 -3.44
C GLY A 209 -17.35 -8.24 -4.20
N LYS A 210 -16.60 -9.16 -3.58
CA LYS A 210 -16.18 -10.42 -4.22
C LYS A 210 -17.33 -11.41 -4.40
N TRP A 211 -18.26 -11.38 -3.48
CA TRP A 211 -19.51 -12.12 -3.50
C TRP A 211 -20.53 -11.36 -2.67
N ASN A 212 -21.78 -11.78 -2.71
CA ASN A 212 -22.85 -11.23 -1.89
C ASN A 212 -23.19 -12.21 -0.78
N PHE A 213 -23.92 -11.71 0.22
CA PHE A 213 -24.57 -12.58 1.19
C PHE A 213 -25.92 -12.00 1.58
N GLU A 214 -26.83 -12.88 1.98
CA GLU A 214 -28.10 -12.52 2.58
C GLU A 214 -28.39 -13.41 3.79
N GLN A 215 -29.28 -12.94 4.66
CA GLN A 215 -29.72 -13.69 5.82
C GLN A 215 -31.17 -14.10 5.62
N ARG A 216 -31.42 -15.41 5.53
CA ARG A 216 -32.75 -15.97 5.28
C ARG A 216 -33.44 -16.34 6.58
N THR A 217 -34.44 -15.54 6.97
CA THR A 217 -35.27 -15.81 8.16
C THR A 217 -36.05 -17.12 8.02
N SER A 218 -36.44 -17.49 6.80
CA SER A 218 -37.09 -18.76 6.46
C SER A 218 -36.21 -19.99 6.70
N GLU A 219 -34.89 -19.84 6.72
CA GLU A 219 -33.92 -20.93 6.91
C GLU A 219 -33.17 -20.79 8.25
N LYS A 220 -33.90 -20.58 9.34
CA LYS A 220 -33.32 -20.41 10.69
C LYS A 220 -32.27 -19.29 10.76
N ASN A 221 -32.46 -18.21 10.00
CA ASN A 221 -31.51 -17.09 9.90
C ASN A 221 -30.14 -17.48 9.30
N ALA A 222 -30.11 -18.48 8.42
CA ALA A 222 -28.89 -18.89 7.72
C ALA A 222 -28.33 -17.73 6.88
N LYS A 223 -27.00 -17.58 6.92
CA LYS A 223 -26.26 -16.72 5.99
C LYS A 223 -25.96 -17.51 4.73
N VAL A 224 -26.48 -17.04 3.60
CA VAL A 224 -26.28 -17.63 2.27
C VAL A 224 -25.40 -16.70 1.46
N TYR A 225 -24.38 -17.26 0.81
CA TYR A 225 -23.39 -16.55 -0.01
C TYR A 225 -23.57 -16.92 -1.47
N TYR A 226 -23.39 -15.96 -2.39
CA TYR A 226 -23.56 -16.16 -3.84
C TYR A 226 -22.78 -15.12 -4.64
N ILE A 227 -22.36 -15.46 -5.86
CA ILE A 227 -21.82 -14.49 -6.82
C ILE A 227 -22.99 -13.99 -7.69
N SER A 228 -23.21 -12.68 -7.78
CA SER A 228 -24.14 -12.14 -8.78
C SER A 228 -23.63 -12.55 -10.15
N GLN A 229 -24.34 -13.43 -10.85
CA GLN A 229 -24.10 -13.59 -12.28
C GLN A 229 -24.35 -12.21 -12.90
N THR A 230 -23.31 -11.60 -13.47
CA THR A 230 -23.53 -10.50 -14.41
C THR A 230 -24.48 -11.08 -15.43
N GLU A 231 -25.68 -10.48 -15.57
CA GLU A 231 -26.57 -10.84 -16.66
C GLU A 231 -25.69 -10.91 -17.90
N LYS A 232 -25.57 -12.11 -18.50
CA LYS A 232 -25.13 -12.18 -19.90
C LYS A 232 -26.08 -11.23 -20.59
N LEU A 233 -25.58 -10.05 -20.99
CA LEU A 233 -26.30 -9.07 -21.80
C LEU A 233 -27.19 -9.86 -22.74
N ALA A 234 -28.50 -9.82 -22.48
CA ALA A 234 -29.46 -10.51 -23.32
C ALA A 234 -29.12 -10.07 -24.74
N LYS A 235 -28.77 -11.03 -25.62
CA LYS A 235 -28.53 -10.71 -27.02
C LYS A 235 -29.75 -9.90 -27.46
N LEU A 236 -29.51 -8.64 -27.83
CA LEU A 236 -30.53 -7.80 -28.45
C LEU A 236 -31.24 -8.67 -29.50
N PRO A 237 -32.58 -8.71 -29.52
CA PRO A 237 -33.29 -9.48 -30.52
C PRO A 237 -32.79 -9.05 -31.90
N ASN A 238 -32.25 -10.00 -32.65
CA ASN A 238 -31.82 -9.77 -34.01
C ASN A 238 -33.07 -9.53 -34.84
N ASN A 239 -33.42 -8.26 -35.07
CA ASN A 239 -34.45 -7.87 -36.03
C ASN A 239 -33.89 -8.03 -37.45
N ASP A 240 -33.57 -9.27 -37.82
CA ASP A 240 -33.47 -9.71 -39.21
C ASP A 240 -34.66 -10.63 -39.49
N LYS A 241 -35.86 -10.03 -39.58
CA LYS A 241 -36.89 -10.61 -40.42
C LYS A 241 -36.66 -10.08 -41.83
N LYS A 242 -36.00 -10.91 -42.65
CA LYS A 242 -36.08 -10.82 -44.10
C LYS A 242 -37.54 -11.00 -44.55
N GLU A 243 -37.97 -10.06 -45.38
CA GLU A 243 -38.81 -10.19 -46.58
C GLU A 243 -39.99 -11.17 -46.56
N ILE A 244 -41.20 -10.64 -46.75
CA ILE A 244 -41.93 -10.70 -48.03
C ILE A 244 -42.55 -9.32 -48.28
#